data_AF-J9E0R8-F1
#
_entry.id   AF-J9E0R8-F1
#
_cell.length_a   1.000
_cell.length_b   1.000
_cell.length_c   1.000
_cell.angle_alpha   90.00
_cell.angle_beta   90.00
_cell.angle_gamma   90.00
#
_symmetry.space_group_name_H-M   'P 1'
#
loop_
_entity.id
_entity.type
_entity.pdbx_description
1 polymer ?
#
loop_
_entity_poly.entity_id
_entity_poly.type
_entity_poly.pdbx_seq_one_letter_code
_entity_poly.pdbx_strand_id
1 'polypeptide(L)' 'MVICGSTNDCVVIDVGDAQPILQCLSDENKIPQAVLVTHKHWDHCYGNKQLKKRYKELNIYLPLISVLNEL' A
#
# COMPACT_ATOMS: atom_id res chain seq x y z
N MET A 1 4.52 -2.07 7.04
CA MET A 1 4.50 -0.61 7.12
C MET A 1 5.90 -0.12 7.45
N VAL A 2 6.35 0.98 6.85
CA VAL A 2 7.61 1.66 7.19
C VAL A 2 7.26 3.06 7.69
N ILE A 3 7.88 3.49 8.78
CA ILE A 3 7.66 4.80 9.41
C ILE A 3 8.93 5.64 9.27
N CYS A 4 8.78 6.87 8.79
CA CYS A 4 9.85 7.86 8.78
C CYS A 4 10.11 8.38 10.20
N GLY A 5 11.30 8.19 10.74
CA GLY A 5 11.62 8.61 12.10
C GLY A 5 11.59 10.13 12.33
N SER A 6 11.81 10.94 11.29
CA SER A 6 11.85 12.40 11.41
C SER A 6 10.49 13.07 11.21
N THR A 7 9.65 12.55 10.31
CA THR A 7 8.32 13.14 10.01
C THR A 7 7.16 12.37 10.63
N ASN A 8 7.41 11.16 11.14
CA ASN A 8 6.40 10.20 11.58
C ASN A 8 5.42 9.73 10.48
N ASP A 9 5.63 10.14 9.22
CA ASP A 9 4.87 9.63 8.07
C ASP A 9 5.09 8.14 7.87
N CYS A 10 4.18 7.49 7.14
CA CYS A 10 4.33 6.08 6.82
C CYS A 10 3.98 5.74 5.38
N VAL A 11 4.56 4.65 4.91
CA VAL A 11 4.19 3.95 3.69
C VAL A 11 3.89 2.50 4.00
N VAL A 12 3.06 1.87 3.19
CA VAL A 12 2.79 0.43 3.28
C VAL A 12 3.38 -0.26 2.05
N ILE A 13 3.84 -1.49 2.22
CA ILE A 13 4.56 -2.25 1.19
C ILE A 13 3.79 -3.54 0.98
N ASP A 14 3.59 -3.93 -0.28
CA ASP A 14 3.01 -5.22 -0.69
C ASP A 14 1.74 -5.62 0.06
N VAL A 15 0.66 -4.88 -0.19
CA VAL A 15 -0.63 -5.11 0.48
C VAL A 15 -1.45 -6.14 -0.29
N GLY A 16 -1.22 -7.42 0.01
CA GLY A 16 -2.06 -8.54 -0.45
C GLY A 16 -3.45 -8.53 0.15
N ASP A 17 -3.54 -8.37 1.48
CA ASP A 17 -4.79 -8.21 2.22
C ASP A 17 -4.81 -6.84 2.92
N ALA A 18 -5.92 -6.13 2.77
CA ALA A 18 -6.09 -4.81 3.36
C ALA A 18 -6.42 -4.85 4.85
N GLN A 19 -7.07 -5.90 5.34
CA GLN A 19 -7.56 -5.95 6.71
C GLN A 19 -6.43 -5.81 7.75
N PRO A 20 -5.35 -6.59 7.72
CA PRO A 20 -4.27 -6.45 8.71
C PRO A 20 -3.56 -5.09 8.61
N ILE A 21 -3.47 -4.53 7.39
CA ILE A 21 -2.84 -3.23 7.17
C ILE A 21 -3.71 -2.09 7.69
N LEU A 22 -5.02 -2.12 7.47
CA LEU A 22 -5.97 -1.14 8.01
C LEU A 22 -6.01 -1.18 9.53
N GLN A 23 -5.95 -2.37 10.13
CA GLN A 23 -5.88 -2.53 11.58
C GLN A 23 -4.59 -1.89 12.13
N CYS A 24 -3.43 -2.24 11.57
CA CYS A 24 -2.16 -1.68 11.98
C CYS A 24 -2.10 -0.15 11.82
N LEU A 25 -2.62 0.40 10.71
CA LEU A 25 -2.72 1.86 10.51
C LEU A 25 -3.63 2.52 11.56
N SER A 26 -4.73 1.87 11.93
CA SER A 26 -5.64 2.36 12.97
C SER A 26 -4.98 2.35 14.35
N ASP A 27 -4.33 1.24 14.72
CA ASP A 27 -3.69 1.07 16.02
C ASP A 27 -2.55 2.07 16.23
N GLU A 28 -1.83 2.40 15.16
CA GLU A 28 -0.72 3.37 15.15
C GLU A 28 -1.18 4.81 14.89
N ASN A 29 -2.50 5.04 14.71
CA ASN A 29 -3.09 6.32 14.33
C ASN A 29 -2.38 6.98 13.11
N LYS A 30 -2.13 6.19 12.07
CA LYS A 30 -1.42 6.58 10.85
C LYS A 30 -2.32 6.66 9.63
N ILE A 31 -1.97 7.59 8.73
CA ILE A 31 -2.49 7.66 7.36
C ILE A 31 -1.30 7.41 6.42
N PRO A 32 -1.36 6.40 5.55
CA PRO A 32 -0.25 6.10 4.65
C PRO A 32 -0.18 7.14 3.53
N GLN A 33 1.05 7.55 3.20
CA GLN A 33 1.32 8.47 2.10
C GLN A 33 1.32 7.77 0.74
N ALA A 34 1.70 6.48 0.74
CA ALA A 34 1.77 5.67 -0.46
C ALA A 34 1.71 4.17 -0.14
N VAL A 35 1.39 3.40 -1.19
CA VAL A 35 1.70 1.97 -1.27
C VAL A 35 2.86 1.76 -2.23
N LEU A 36 3.87 1.00 -1.81
CA LEU A 36 4.93 0.51 -2.68
C LEU A 36 4.67 -0.98 -2.96
N VAL A 37 4.61 -1.34 -4.24
CA VAL A 37 4.33 -2.72 -4.67
C VAL A 37 5.56 -3.25 -5.40
N THR A 38 6.09 -4.39 -4.98
CA THR A 38 7.29 -5.00 -5.58
C THR A 38 6.99 -5.64 -6.93
N HIS A 39 5.85 -6.32 -7.06
CA HIS A 39 5.39 -6.95 -8.29
C HIS A 39 3.88 -7.24 -8.22
N LYS A 40 3.27 -7.54 -9.36
CA LYS A 40 1.81 -7.80 -9.47
C LYS A 40 1.47 -9.28 -9.33
N HIS A 41 1.74 -9.85 -8.16
CA HIS A 41 1.05 -11.06 -7.71
C HIS A 41 -0.04 -10.70 -6.70
N TRP A 42 -1.07 -11.54 -6.64
CA TRP A 42 -2.29 -11.25 -5.89
C TRP A 42 -2.02 -11.01 -4.41
N ASP A 43 -1.10 -11.77 -3.83
CA ASP A 43 -0.63 -11.71 -2.44
C ASP A 43 0.19 -10.45 -2.12
N HIS A 44 0.53 -9.64 -3.12
CA HIS A 44 1.25 -8.38 -2.96
C HIS A 44 0.41 -7.14 -3.31
N CYS A 45 -0.75 -7.28 -3.97
CA CYS A 45 -1.47 -6.10 -4.50
C CYS A 45 -3.00 -6.10 -4.40
N TYR A 46 -3.66 -7.19 -4.01
CA TYR A 46 -5.13 -7.22 -3.99
C TYR A 46 -5.77 -6.27 -2.97
N GLY A 47 -5.14 -6.09 -1.81
CA GLY A 47 -5.61 -5.18 -0.76
C GLY A 47 -5.53 -3.71 -1.15
N ASN A 48 -4.75 -3.35 -2.17
CA ASN A 48 -4.63 -1.96 -2.66
C ASN A 48 -5.98 -1.36 -3.05
N LYS A 49 -6.90 -2.17 -3.60
CA LYS A 49 -8.25 -1.69 -4.00
C LYS A 49 -9.05 -1.20 -2.79
N GLN A 50 -8.93 -1.88 -1.65
CA GLN A 50 -9.61 -1.46 -0.42
C GLN A 50 -8.92 -0.26 0.21
N LEU A 51 -7.59 -0.23 0.23
CA LEU A 51 -6.84 0.95 0.70
C LEU A 51 -7.21 2.22 -0.09
N LYS A 52 -7.30 2.13 -1.42
CA LYS A 52 -7.66 3.28 -2.27
C LYS A 52 -9.12 3.72 -2.09
N LYS A 53 -10.03 2.81 -1.71
CA LYS A 53 -11.39 3.17 -1.29
C LYS A 53 -11.39 3.95 0.04
N ARG A 54 -10.54 3.54 0.99
CA ARG A 54 -10.44 4.18 2.33
C ARG A 54 -9.67 5.50 2.30
N TYR A 55 -8.66 5.60 1.44
CA TYR A 55 -7.77 6.75 1.26
C TYR A 55 -7.75 7.12 -0.23
N LYS A 56 -8.67 8.00 -0.63
CA LYS A 56 -8.93 8.30 -2.06
C LYS A 56 -7.70 8.84 -2.81
N GLU A 57 -6.91 9.66 -2.14
CA GLU A 57 -5.69 10.29 -2.67
C GLU A 57 -4.45 9.39 -2.55
N LEU A 58 -4.60 8.11 -2.19
CA LEU A 58 -3.46 7.22 -1.97
C LEU A 58 -2.76 6.87 -3.29
N ASN A 59 -1.49 7.26 -3.36
CA ASN A 59 -0.60 6.89 -4.45
C ASN A 59 -0.17 5.43 -4.32
N ILE A 60 -0.13 4.72 -5.46
CA ILE A 60 0.34 3.34 -5.56
C ILE A 60 1.46 3.33 -6.59
N TYR A 61 2.65 2.93 -6.15
CA TYR A 61 3.82 2.81 -7.01
C TYR A 61 4.12 1.34 -7.25
N LEU A 62 4.33 0.97 -8.52
CA LEU A 62 4.68 -0.39 -8.94
C LEU A 62 5.71 -0.33 -10.09
N PRO A 63 6.53 -1.37 -10.30
CA PRO A 63 7.39 -1.44 -11.47
C PRO A 63 6.60 -1.40 -12.77
N LEU A 64 7.11 -0.67 -13.74
CA LEU A 64 6.50 -0.56 -15.07
C LEU A 64 6.27 -1.94 -15.72
N ILE A 65 7.20 -2.88 -15.52
CA ILE A 65 7.08 -4.25 -16.09
C ILE A 65 5.84 -5.00 -15.59
N SER A 66 5.35 -4.68 -14.38
CA SER A 66 4.11 -5.27 -13.84
C SER A 66 2.84 -4.74 -14.50
N VAL A 67 2.94 -3.67 -15.29
CA VAL A 67 1.87 -3.11 -16.12
C VAL A 67 1.94 -3.67 -17.55
N LEU A 68 3.12 -4.07 -18.02
CA LEU A 68 3.35 -4.50 -19.40
C LEU A 68 2.95 -5.96 -19.67
N ASN A 69 2.91 -6.82 -18.66
CA ASN A 69 2.55 -8.24 -18.80
C ASN A 69 1.03 -8.50 -18.89
N GLU A 70 0.24 -7.52 -19.33
CA GLU A 70 -1.18 -7.70 -19.72
C GLU A 70 -1.37 -7.72 -21.26
N LEU A 71 -0.29 -7.91 -22.03
CA LEU A 71 -0.30 -8.24 -23.46
C LEU A 71 0.18 -9.68 -23.69
#